data_AF-A0A969YCY1-F1
#
_entry.id   AF-A0A969YCY1-F1
#
_cell.length_a   1.000
_cell.length_b   1.000
_cell.length_c   1.000
_cell.angle_alpha   90.00
_cell.angle_beta   90.00
_cell.angle_gamma   90.00
#
_symmetry.space_group_name_H-M   'P 1'
#
loop_
_entity.id
_entity.type
_entity.pdbx_description
1 polymer ?
#
loop_
_entity_poly.entity_id
_entity_poly.type
_entity_poly.pdbx_seq_one_letter_code
_entity_poly.pdbx_strand_id
1 'polypeptide(L)'
;MSCADFAARVLSVREARIQQEARAAAEKRARQKETRRRHLASVMERADAIWAGMDRLMDQKSASAYEEVAVQLQDLRDAYLQAGNHASFRAKLSAFRQKYSHRPAMMRRIEGL
;
A
#
# COMPACT_ATOMS: atom_id res chain seq x y z
N MET A 1 44.19 -16.94 -28.95
CA MET A 1 43.17 -16.66 -27.92
C MET A 1 43.06 -17.91 -27.06
N SER A 2 43.43 -17.83 -25.79
CA SER A 2 43.49 -18.98 -24.88
C SER A 2 42.09 -19.28 -24.30
N CYS A 3 41.84 -20.54 -23.91
CA CYS A 3 40.65 -20.92 -23.15
C CYS A 3 40.50 -20.08 -21.86
N ALA A 4 41.62 -19.64 -21.28
CA ALA A 4 41.64 -18.75 -20.12
C ALA A 4 41.09 -17.34 -20.46
N ASP A 5 41.46 -16.79 -21.62
CA ASP A 5 40.98 -15.48 -22.09
C ASP A 5 39.46 -15.51 -22.36
N PHE A 6 38.98 -16.62 -22.92
CA PHE A 6 37.56 -16.83 -23.16
C PHE A 6 36.78 -16.95 -21.84
N ALA A 7 37.25 -17.75 -20.90
CA ALA A 7 36.63 -17.89 -19.58
C ALA A 7 36.56 -16.56 -18.82
N ALA A 8 37.65 -15.79 -18.83
CA ALA A 8 37.69 -14.47 -18.20
C ALA A 8 36.67 -13.50 -18.83
N ARG A 9 36.50 -13.54 -20.16
CA ARG A 9 35.52 -12.71 -20.86
C ARG A 9 34.07 -13.13 -20.58
N VAL A 10 33.79 -14.42 -20.46
CA VAL A 10 32.45 -14.91 -20.10
C VAL A 10 32.08 -14.49 -18.67
N LEU A 11 33.03 -14.57 -17.73
CA LEU A 11 32.82 -14.15 -16.35
C LEU A 11 32.55 -12.64 -16.25
N SER A 12 33.35 -11.80 -16.93
CA SER A 12 33.15 -10.34 -16.89
C SER A 12 31.83 -9.90 -17.50
N VAL A 13 31.38 -10.54 -18.59
CA VAL A 13 30.06 -10.29 -19.19
C VAL A 13 28.94 -10.69 -18.22
N ARG A 14 29.08 -11.82 -17.53
CA ARG A 14 28.09 -12.28 -16.54
C ARG A 14 28.01 -11.33 -15.34
N GLU A 15 29.14 -10.89 -14.82
CA GLU A 15 29.21 -9.94 -13.71
C GLU A 15 28.59 -8.59 -14.10
N ALA A 16 28.91 -8.08 -15.28
CA ALA A 16 28.31 -6.85 -15.80
C ALA A 16 26.78 -6.96 -15.91
N ARG A 17 26.28 -8.10 -16.39
CA ARG A 17 24.83 -8.38 -16.47
C ARG A 17 24.18 -8.41 -15.08
N ILE A 18 24.77 -9.11 -14.11
CA ILE A 18 24.23 -9.18 -12.73
C ILE A 18 24.19 -7.77 -12.11
N GLN A 19 25.24 -6.98 -12.30
CA GLN A 19 25.29 -5.60 -11.80
C GLN A 19 24.23 -4.71 -12.47
N GLN A 20 24.03 -4.86 -13.78
CA GLN A 20 23.00 -4.12 -14.50
C GLN A 20 21.59 -4.52 -14.06
N GLU A 21 21.31 -5.81 -13.90
CA GLU A 21 20.02 -6.32 -13.41
C GLU A 21 19.76 -5.85 -11.97
N ALA A 22 20.77 -5.86 -11.10
CA ALA A 22 20.67 -5.36 -9.73
C ALA A 22 20.34 -3.85 -9.69
N ARG A 23 21.01 -3.04 -10.54
CA ARG A 23 20.73 -1.60 -10.67
C ARG A 23 19.31 -1.36 -11.18
N ALA A 24 18.90 -2.05 -12.25
CA ALA A 24 17.55 -1.93 -12.80
C ALA A 24 16.47 -2.34 -11.78
N ALA A 25 16.71 -3.39 -11.00
CA ALA A 25 15.81 -3.82 -9.92
C ALA A 25 15.75 -2.78 -8.80
N ALA A 26 16.89 -2.19 -8.41
CA ALA A 26 16.95 -1.13 -7.40
C ALA A 26 16.21 0.13 -7.86
N GLU A 27 16.39 0.56 -9.10
CA GLU A 27 15.67 1.69 -9.69
C GLU A 27 14.17 1.43 -9.74
N LYS A 28 13.74 0.24 -10.16
CA LYS A 28 12.31 -0.13 -10.18
C LYS A 28 11.71 -0.06 -8.78
N ARG A 29 12.40 -0.59 -7.76
CA ARG A 29 11.97 -0.52 -6.36
C ARG A 29 11.90 0.92 -5.87
N ALA A 30 12.87 1.76 -6.22
CA ALA A 30 12.88 3.17 -5.85
C ALA A 30 11.69 3.91 -6.46
N ARG A 31 11.40 3.68 -7.75
CA ARG A 31 10.23 4.26 -8.44
C ARG A 31 8.92 3.80 -7.81
N GLN A 32 8.78 2.51 -7.51
CA GLN A 32 7.58 1.97 -6.86
C GLN A 32 7.37 2.57 -5.46
N LYS A 33 8.45 2.73 -4.68
CA LYS A 33 8.41 3.36 -3.37
C LYS A 33 7.96 4.82 -3.47
N GLU A 34 8.50 5.56 -4.43
CA GLU A 34 8.13 6.96 -4.65
C GLU A 34 6.67 7.09 -5.10
N THR A 35 6.21 6.25 -6.03
CA THR A 35 4.80 6.20 -6.43
C THR A 35 3.89 5.90 -5.24
N ARG A 36 4.25 4.93 -4.39
CA ARG A 36 3.47 4.63 -3.16
C ARG A 36 3.46 5.82 -2.22
N ARG A 37 4.60 6.50 -2.01
CA ARG A 37 4.67 7.69 -1.14
C ARG A 37 3.75 8.82 -1.62
N ARG A 38 3.76 9.12 -2.93
CA ARG A 38 2.89 10.13 -3.54
C ARG A 38 1.42 9.75 -3.43
N HIS A 39 1.10 8.50 -3.69
CA HIS A 39 -0.26 7.99 -3.52
C HIS A 39 -0.75 8.18 -2.08
N LEU A 40 0.04 7.77 -1.08
CA LEU A 40 -0.30 7.93 0.33
C LEU A 40 -0.40 9.40 0.76
N ALA A 41 0.40 10.30 0.18
CA ALA A 41 0.26 11.74 0.41
C ALA A 41 -1.10 12.26 -0.12
N SER A 42 -1.49 11.89 -1.34
CA SER A 42 -2.79 12.25 -1.91
C SER A 42 -3.98 11.63 -1.16
N VAL A 43 -3.80 10.44 -0.57
CA VAL A 43 -4.79 9.84 0.34
C VAL A 43 -4.92 10.68 1.60
N MET A 44 -3.81 11.13 2.19
CA MET A 44 -3.82 11.97 3.38
C MET A 44 -4.51 13.32 3.14
N GLU A 45 -4.26 13.97 1.99
CA GLU A 45 -4.93 15.21 1.59
C GLU A 45 -6.45 15.07 1.52
N ARG A 46 -6.93 13.88 1.14
CA ARG A 46 -8.37 13.59 0.99
C ARG A 46 -8.93 12.77 2.14
N ALA A 47 -8.19 12.62 3.24
CA ALA A 47 -8.54 11.67 4.29
C ALA A 47 -9.95 11.90 4.85
N ASP A 48 -10.32 13.16 5.12
CA ASP A 48 -11.64 13.51 5.63
C ASP A 48 -12.77 13.18 4.64
N ALA A 49 -12.54 13.40 3.35
CA ALA A 49 -13.49 13.04 2.31
C ALA A 49 -13.65 11.52 2.16
N ILE A 50 -12.55 10.77 2.28
CA ILE A 50 -12.58 9.29 2.26
C ILE A 50 -13.38 8.76 3.46
N TRP A 51 -13.12 9.27 4.67
CA TRP A 51 -13.89 8.91 5.86
C TRP A 51 -15.39 9.19 5.69
N ALA A 52 -15.77 10.35 5.16
CA ALA A 52 -17.17 10.68 4.90
C ALA A 52 -17.79 9.80 3.78
N GLY A 53 -17.00 9.41 2.78
CA GLY A 53 -17.42 8.54 1.69
C GLY A 53 -17.71 7.10 2.12
N MET A 54 -16.98 6.60 3.12
CA MET A 54 -17.19 5.24 3.66
C MET A 54 -18.61 5.02 4.15
N ASP A 55 -19.24 6.03 4.74
CA ASP A 55 -20.62 5.91 5.21
C ASP A 55 -21.58 5.47 4.10
N ARG A 56 -21.41 6.02 2.90
CA ARG A 56 -22.23 5.69 1.73
C ARG A 56 -21.97 4.26 1.25
N LEU A 57 -20.72 3.80 1.29
CA LEU A 57 -20.37 2.42 0.92
C LEU A 57 -20.98 1.42 1.93
N MET A 58 -20.97 1.76 3.21
CA MET A 58 -21.55 0.94 4.27
C MET A 58 -23.08 0.81 4.16
N ASP A 59 -23.74 1.79 3.54
CA ASP A 59 -25.18 1.78 3.28
C ASP A 59 -25.59 0.95 2.05
N GLN A 60 -24.68 0.74 1.08
CA GLN A 60 -24.96 -0.08 -0.11
C GLN A 60 -25.11 -1.58 0.21
N LYS A 61 -24.60 -2.02 1.37
CA LYS A 61 -24.73 -3.39 1.90
C LYS A 61 -24.27 -4.51 0.95
N SER A 62 -23.33 -4.22 0.04
CA SER A 62 -22.81 -5.18 -0.92
C SER A 62 -21.41 -5.68 -0.51
N ALA A 63 -21.06 -6.89 -0.96
CA ALA A 63 -19.74 -7.46 -0.76
C ALA A 63 -18.61 -6.55 -1.31
N SER A 64 -18.80 -6.02 -2.52
CA SER A 64 -17.84 -5.14 -3.18
C SER A 64 -17.66 -3.82 -2.42
N ALA A 65 -18.74 -3.24 -1.89
CA ALA A 65 -18.65 -2.01 -1.11
C ALA A 65 -17.84 -2.21 0.18
N TYR A 66 -17.98 -3.37 0.84
CA TYR A 66 -17.19 -3.68 2.03
C TYR A 66 -15.71 -3.92 1.73
N GLU A 67 -15.41 -4.58 0.60
CA GLU A 67 -14.03 -4.73 0.12
C GLU A 67 -13.41 -3.37 -0.19
N GLU A 68 -14.16 -2.46 -0.82
CA GLU A 68 -13.70 -1.11 -1.08
C GLU A 68 -13.42 -0.33 0.22
N VAL A 69 -14.28 -0.45 1.23
CA VAL A 69 -14.05 0.15 2.55
C VAL A 69 -12.78 -0.42 3.20
N ALA A 70 -12.54 -1.73 3.11
CA ALA A 70 -11.33 -2.35 3.65
C ALA A 70 -10.06 -1.79 2.99
N VAL A 71 -10.05 -1.68 1.65
CA VAL A 71 -8.95 -1.08 0.88
C VAL A 71 -8.72 0.38 1.30
N GLN A 72 -9.79 1.18 1.39
CA GLN A 72 -9.69 2.58 1.79
C GLN A 72 -9.18 2.74 3.23
N LEU A 73 -9.60 1.87 4.16
CA LEU A 73 -9.09 1.87 5.54
C LEU A 73 -7.61 1.52 5.61
N GLN A 74 -7.15 0.57 4.78
CA GLN A 74 -5.75 0.21 4.69
C GLN A 74 -4.89 1.37 4.14
N ASP A 75 -5.34 2.02 3.06
CA ASP A 75 -4.63 3.17 2.50
C ASP A 75 -4.60 4.35 3.47
N LEU A 76 -5.70 4.61 4.19
CA LEU A 76 -5.72 5.61 5.27
C LEU A 76 -4.73 5.26 6.37
N ARG A 77 -4.72 4.01 6.86
CA ARG A 77 -3.76 3.57 7.88
C ARG A 77 -2.33 3.85 7.46
N ASP A 78 -1.98 3.43 6.24
CA ASP A 78 -0.64 3.59 5.69
C ASP A 78 -0.29 5.08 5.47
N ALA A 79 -1.25 5.90 5.04
CA ALA A 79 -1.09 7.34 4.88
C ALA A 79 -0.85 8.05 6.22
N TYR A 80 -1.64 7.73 7.25
CA TYR A 80 -1.47 8.26 8.60
C TYR A 80 -0.15 7.79 9.23
N LEU A 81 0.28 6.55 8.98
CA LEU A 81 1.60 6.05 9.41
C LEU A 81 2.73 6.84 8.72
N GLN A 82 2.63 7.07 7.40
CA GLN A 82 3.60 7.86 6.65
C GLN A 82 3.69 9.31 7.14
N ALA A 83 2.55 9.90 7.53
CA ALA A 83 2.47 11.25 8.07
C ALA A 83 2.87 11.34 9.57
N GLY A 84 3.20 10.22 10.22
CA GLY A 84 3.54 10.18 11.64
C GLY A 84 2.35 10.40 12.58
N ASN A 85 1.11 10.37 12.08
CA ASN A 85 -0.09 10.65 12.84
C ASN A 85 -0.99 9.41 13.03
N HIS A 86 -0.36 8.30 13.41
CA HIS A 86 -1.08 7.04 13.62
C HIS A 86 -2.09 7.11 14.79
N ALA A 87 -1.88 8.02 15.75
CA ALA A 87 -2.81 8.24 16.85
C ALA A 87 -4.18 8.76 16.37
N SER A 88 -4.20 9.76 15.47
CA SER A 88 -5.46 10.25 14.89
C SER A 88 -6.18 9.18 14.08
N PHE A 89 -5.46 8.32 13.35
CA PHE A 89 -6.06 7.18 12.66
C PHE A 89 -6.80 6.27 13.63
N ARG A 90 -6.16 5.88 14.75
CA ARG A 90 -6.80 5.00 15.75
C ARG A 90 -8.04 5.64 16.37
N ALA A 91 -8.00 6.94 16.65
CA ALA A 91 -9.16 7.66 17.18
C ALA A 91 -10.33 7.64 16.19
N LYS A 92 -10.08 7.96 14.91
CA LYS A 92 -11.11 7.92 13.86
C LYS A 92 -11.64 6.51 13.61
N LEU A 93 -10.75 5.51 13.57
CA LEU A 93 -11.15 4.10 13.43
C LEU A 93 -12.03 3.64 14.60
N SER A 94 -11.71 4.06 15.83
CA SER A 94 -12.53 3.77 17.00
C SER A 94 -13.93 4.38 16.88
N ALA A 95 -14.03 5.63 16.44
CA ALA A 95 -15.32 6.30 16.21
C ALA A 95 -16.12 5.59 15.09
N PHE A 96 -15.46 5.19 14.01
CA PHE A 96 -16.06 4.42 12.93
C PHE A 96 -16.61 3.06 13.42
N ARG A 97 -15.80 2.31 14.19
CA ARG A 97 -16.23 1.05 14.82
C ARG A 97 -17.43 1.24 15.74
N GLN A 98 -17.43 2.31 16.53
CA GLN A 98 -18.53 2.60 17.44
C GLN A 98 -19.84 2.86 16.68
N LYS A 99 -19.77 3.63 15.59
CA LYS A 99 -20.92 3.91 14.71
C LYS A 99 -21.53 2.63 14.13
N TYR A 100 -20.69 1.69 13.71
CA TYR A 100 -21.12 0.41 13.12
C TYR A 100 -21.13 -0.77 14.09
N SER A 101 -21.09 -0.51 15.40
CA SER A 101 -21.09 -1.54 16.46
C SER A 101 -22.31 -2.46 16.41
N HIS A 102 -23.45 -1.95 15.95
CA HIS A 102 -24.69 -2.71 15.74
C HIS A 102 -24.62 -3.71 14.55
N ARG A 103 -23.52 -3.72 13.79
CA ARG A 103 -23.31 -4.60 12.62
C ARG A 103 -21.98 -5.39 12.73
N PRO A 104 -21.81 -6.25 13.74
CA PRO A 104 -20.53 -6.92 14.03
C PRO A 104 -20.09 -7.91 12.94
N ALA A 105 -21.02 -8.56 12.24
CA ALA A 105 -20.68 -9.46 11.13
C ALA A 105 -20.06 -8.72 9.93
N MET A 106 -20.55 -7.51 9.64
CA MET A 106 -20.02 -6.65 8.58
C MET A 106 -18.63 -6.13 8.95
N MET A 107 -18.44 -5.65 10.19
CA MET A 107 -17.14 -5.18 10.66
C MET A 107 -16.07 -6.28 10.61
N ARG A 108 -16.42 -7.54 10.98
CA ARG A 108 -15.49 -8.67 10.83
C ARG A 108 -15.05 -8.92 9.39
N ARG A 109 -15.93 -8.67 8.40
CA ARG A 109 -15.58 -8.82 7.00
C ARG A 109 -14.61 -7.74 6.53
N ILE A 110 -14.77 -6.51 7.01
CA ILE A 110 -13.89 -5.39 6.64
C ILE A 110 -12.51 -5.53 7.30
N GLU A 111 -12.45 -6.01 8.54
CA GLU A 111 -11.20 -6.13 9.31
C GLU A 111 -10.47 -7.46 9.13
N GLY A 112 -11.16 -8.47 8.60
CA GLY A 112 -10.59 -9.79 8.32
C GLY A 112 -9.98 -9.94 6.93
N LEU A 113 -10.11 -8.91 6.08
CA LEU A 113 -9.45 -8.79 4.77
C LEU A 113 -8.06 -8.18 4.93
#